data_AF-A0A6L8L2X1-F1
#
_entry.id   AF-A0A6L8L2X1-F1
#
_cell.length_a   1.000
_cell.length_b   1.000
_cell.length_c   1.000
_cell.angle_alpha   90.00
_cell.angle_beta   90.00
_cell.angle_gamma   90.00
#
_symmetry.space_group_name_H-M   'P 1'
#
loop_
_entity.id
_entity.type
_entity.pdbx_description
1 polymer ?
#
loop_
_entity_poly.entity_id
_entity_poly.type
_entity_poly.pdbx_seq_one_letter_code
_entity_poly.pdbx_strand_id
1 'polypeptide(L)'
;MQRIQSQDQRFHNGDPFNGVQGTAVTAEFLNALQEEVSGVIESAGIALDVTKTNQLRQAIATIAGVSTTRKAGDSTTAVATDEFVQIATGGIATVDLTGGGDVSLLQEAWGQAIIVFTGVLANNINVIVPAKADQWVIVNQMTGAFSLGVKTLAGAPFYALQGQSYHLICDGTNILPANSDPRIMPGSNSSAYVNSPIVLVAGTYDIDTAAGAFPIDLPPNPKRGTCITLVDTSCTWGTQSPTLRRNGKTIMNIDEDMLINVEDITFSIWFNGSTWRLK
;
A
#
# COMPACT_ATOMS: atom_id res chain seq x y z
N MET A 1 -11.32 -41.12 29.90
CA MET A 1 -10.75 -42.50 29.93
C MET A 1 -10.30 -42.96 31.33
N GLN A 2 -10.63 -44.19 31.76
CA GLN A 2 -10.10 -44.81 32.99
C GLN A 2 -8.73 -45.48 32.75
N ARG A 3 -7.88 -45.58 33.78
CA ARG A 3 -6.59 -46.27 33.67
C ARG A 3 -6.74 -47.78 33.77
N ILE A 4 -5.77 -48.53 33.22
CA ILE A 4 -5.81 -50.00 33.26
C ILE A 4 -5.75 -50.51 34.70
N GLN A 5 -6.51 -51.57 34.98
CA GLN A 5 -6.66 -52.11 36.33
C GLN A 5 -5.49 -53.05 36.68
N SER A 6 -4.35 -52.44 36.99
CA SER A 6 -3.19 -53.09 37.60
C SER A 6 -2.76 -52.32 38.84
N GLN A 7 -1.93 -52.93 39.68
CA GLN A 7 -1.51 -52.33 40.95
C GLN A 7 -0.86 -50.94 40.79
N ASP A 8 -0.19 -50.70 39.67
CA ASP A 8 0.48 -49.44 39.34
C ASP A 8 -0.20 -48.65 38.20
N GLN A 9 -1.34 -49.14 37.70
CA GLN A 9 -2.09 -48.57 36.58
C GLN A 9 -1.35 -48.58 35.23
N ARG A 10 -0.45 -49.55 35.02
CA ARG A 10 0.26 -49.81 33.75
C ARG A 10 0.11 -51.25 33.23
N PHE A 11 0.50 -51.43 31.96
CA PHE A 11 0.52 -52.74 31.31
C PHE A 11 1.80 -53.51 31.66
N HIS A 12 1.64 -54.78 32.02
CA HIS A 12 2.71 -55.73 32.28
C HIS A 12 2.56 -56.97 31.41
N ASN A 13 3.69 -57.46 30.92
CA ASN A 13 3.73 -58.76 30.24
C ASN A 13 3.50 -59.88 31.26
N GLY A 14 2.85 -60.95 30.82
CA GLY A 14 2.84 -62.18 31.60
C GLY A 14 4.18 -62.90 31.47
N ASP A 15 4.57 -63.59 32.53
CA ASP A 15 5.65 -64.56 32.50
C ASP A 15 5.08 -65.94 32.85
N PRO A 16 4.80 -66.77 31.82
CA PRO A 16 4.22 -68.09 32.03
C PRO A 16 5.15 -69.05 32.77
N PHE A 17 6.47 -68.83 32.72
CA PHE A 17 7.45 -69.69 33.39
C PHE A 17 7.43 -69.49 34.91
N ASN A 18 7.18 -68.25 35.33
CA ASN A 18 7.09 -67.87 36.75
C ASN A 18 5.64 -67.75 37.24
N GLY A 19 4.65 -68.15 36.43
CA GLY A 19 3.23 -68.12 36.80
C GLY A 19 2.67 -66.71 37.00
N VAL A 20 3.32 -65.67 36.46
CA VAL A 20 2.87 -64.29 36.57
C VAL A 20 1.93 -63.97 35.42
N GLN A 21 0.68 -63.69 35.74
CA GLN A 21 -0.31 -63.30 34.74
C GLN A 21 -0.03 -61.87 34.25
N GLY A 22 -0.07 -61.67 32.94
CA GLY A 22 0.00 -60.33 32.35
C GLY A 22 -1.22 -59.49 32.68
N THR A 23 -1.11 -58.17 32.50
CA THR A 23 -2.23 -57.26 32.76
C THR A 23 -3.44 -57.64 31.88
N ALA A 24 -4.58 -57.88 32.53
CA ALA A 24 -5.81 -58.18 31.82
C ALA A 24 -6.37 -56.91 31.16
N VAL A 25 -6.65 -56.99 29.86
CA VAL A 25 -7.28 -55.89 29.10
C VAL A 25 -8.79 -56.08 29.15
N THR A 26 -9.49 -55.19 29.87
CA THR A 26 -10.94 -55.29 30.05
C THR A 26 -11.70 -54.64 28.89
N ALA A 27 -12.91 -55.12 28.62
CA ALA A 27 -13.81 -54.54 27.62
C ALA A 27 -14.16 -53.07 27.96
N GLU A 28 -14.32 -52.75 29.24
CA GLU A 28 -14.59 -51.37 29.69
C GLU A 28 -13.44 -50.41 29.31
N PHE A 29 -12.18 -50.85 29.46
CA PHE A 29 -11.02 -50.08 29.05
C PHE A 29 -10.98 -49.88 27.52
N LEU A 30 -11.19 -50.96 26.75
CA LEU A 30 -11.16 -50.90 25.28
C LEU A 30 -12.32 -50.07 24.70
N ASN A 31 -13.52 -50.17 25.27
CA ASN A 31 -14.66 -49.36 24.86
C ASN A 31 -14.41 -47.88 25.17
N ALA A 32 -13.87 -47.54 26.34
CA ALA A 32 -13.51 -46.16 26.65
C ALA A 32 -12.47 -45.58 25.68
N LEU A 33 -11.49 -46.39 25.27
CA LEU A 33 -10.50 -45.98 24.26
C LEU A 33 -11.11 -45.82 22.86
N GLN A 34 -12.00 -46.74 22.48
CA GLN A 34 -12.76 -46.62 21.25
C GLN A 34 -13.57 -45.32 21.22
N GLU A 35 -14.34 -45.01 22.26
CA GLU A 35 -15.18 -43.82 22.29
C GLU A 35 -14.37 -42.51 22.23
N GLU A 36 -13.16 -42.45 22.79
CA GLU A 36 -12.29 -41.26 22.69
C GLU A 36 -11.74 -41.07 21.26
N VAL A 37 -11.38 -42.16 20.58
CA VAL A 37 -10.91 -42.11 19.19
C VAL A 37 -12.07 -41.84 18.22
N SER A 38 -13.17 -42.56 18.38
CA SER A 38 -14.40 -42.39 17.62
C SER A 38 -14.97 -40.98 17.80
N GLY A 39 -15.01 -40.49 19.04
CA GLY A 39 -15.49 -39.15 19.35
C GLY A 39 -14.69 -38.05 18.66
N VAL A 40 -13.36 -38.18 18.55
CA VAL A 40 -12.54 -37.23 17.77
C VAL A 40 -12.92 -37.28 16.28
N ILE A 41 -13.10 -38.48 15.71
CA ILE A 41 -13.46 -38.65 14.30
C ILE A 41 -14.84 -38.08 13.98
N GLU A 42 -15.81 -38.41 14.82
CA GLU A 42 -17.20 -37.95 14.69
C GLU A 42 -17.31 -36.45 14.96
N SER A 43 -16.53 -35.89 15.90
CA SER A 43 -16.47 -34.44 16.13
C SER A 43 -15.92 -33.66 14.94
N ALA A 44 -15.08 -34.31 14.10
CA ALA A 44 -14.64 -33.77 12.82
C ALA A 44 -15.68 -33.95 11.68
N GLY A 45 -16.87 -34.51 11.97
CA GLY A 45 -17.94 -34.72 11.00
C GLY A 45 -17.76 -35.95 10.10
N ILE A 46 -16.87 -36.87 10.45
CA ILE A 46 -16.53 -38.05 9.64
C ILE A 46 -17.28 -39.28 10.19
N ALA A 47 -18.08 -39.96 9.37
CA ALA A 47 -18.75 -41.20 9.76
C ALA A 47 -17.74 -42.36 9.91
N LEU A 48 -17.80 -43.09 11.02
CA LEU A 48 -16.96 -44.26 11.27
C LEU A 48 -17.14 -45.33 10.18
N ASP A 49 -16.04 -45.81 9.63
CA ASP A 49 -16.02 -46.70 8.48
C ASP A 49 -14.96 -47.77 8.70
N VAL A 50 -15.43 -48.98 9.02
CA VAL A 50 -14.58 -50.14 9.32
C VAL A 50 -13.62 -50.52 8.19
N THR A 51 -13.86 -50.04 6.96
CA THR A 51 -12.98 -50.29 5.81
C THR A 51 -11.82 -49.30 5.71
N LYS A 52 -11.82 -48.23 6.52
CA LYS A 52 -10.83 -47.14 6.49
C LYS A 52 -9.96 -47.14 7.73
N THR A 53 -8.66 -46.97 7.53
CA THR A 53 -7.65 -46.91 8.59
C THR A 53 -7.06 -45.50 8.75
N ASN A 54 -7.62 -44.49 8.09
CA ASN A 54 -7.10 -43.12 8.06
C ASN A 54 -8.04 -42.05 8.63
N GLN A 55 -9.15 -42.46 9.25
CA GLN A 55 -10.19 -41.53 9.69
C GLN A 55 -9.74 -40.59 10.80
N LEU A 56 -9.01 -41.10 11.80
CA LEU A 56 -8.45 -40.24 12.86
C LEU A 56 -7.46 -39.22 12.31
N ARG A 57 -6.65 -39.61 11.31
CA ARG A 57 -5.72 -38.70 10.66
C ARG A 57 -6.48 -37.59 9.92
N GLN A 58 -7.56 -37.92 9.21
CA GLN A 58 -8.41 -36.94 8.54
C GLN A 58 -9.09 -36.02 9.57
N ALA A 59 -9.59 -36.59 10.67
CA ALA A 59 -10.23 -35.85 11.74
C ALA A 59 -9.28 -34.83 12.38
N ILE A 60 -8.05 -35.25 12.69
CA ILE A 60 -7.02 -34.35 13.22
C ILE A 60 -6.64 -33.29 12.19
N ALA A 61 -6.50 -33.62 10.90
CA ALA A 61 -6.20 -32.61 9.88
C ALA A 61 -7.33 -31.56 9.74
N THR A 62 -8.58 -32.01 9.85
CA THR A 62 -9.77 -31.16 9.89
C THR A 62 -9.80 -30.29 11.17
N ILE A 63 -9.51 -30.86 12.33
CA ILE A 63 -9.57 -30.18 13.63
C ILE A 63 -8.37 -29.24 13.86
N ALA A 64 -7.17 -29.63 13.41
CA ALA A 64 -5.89 -28.96 13.71
C ALA A 64 -5.42 -27.93 12.66
N GLY A 65 -6.25 -27.60 11.65
CA GLY A 65 -5.98 -26.44 10.81
C GLY A 65 -4.92 -26.64 9.72
N VAL A 66 -5.03 -27.69 8.90
CA VAL A 66 -4.56 -27.54 7.51
C VAL A 66 -5.55 -26.61 6.80
N SER A 67 -5.47 -25.32 7.13
CA SER A 67 -6.22 -24.28 6.44
C SER A 67 -5.59 -24.14 5.06
N THR A 68 -6.39 -24.27 4.00
CA THR A 68 -5.93 -23.93 2.65
C THR A 68 -5.60 -22.44 2.62
N THR A 69 -4.41 -22.08 2.12
CA THR A 69 -4.05 -20.67 1.91
C THR A 69 -5.11 -20.00 1.05
N ARG A 70 -5.68 -18.92 1.58
CA ARG A 70 -6.68 -18.11 0.88
C ARG A 70 -5.99 -17.14 -0.08
N LYS A 71 -6.73 -16.65 -1.05
CA LYS A 71 -6.25 -15.58 -1.93
C LYS A 71 -5.97 -14.31 -1.12
N ALA A 72 -4.97 -13.55 -1.54
CA ALA A 72 -4.67 -12.24 -0.96
C ALA A 72 -5.92 -11.36 -0.89
N GLY A 73 -6.05 -10.56 0.18
CA GLY A 73 -7.20 -9.65 0.37
C GLY A 73 -8.51 -10.34 0.79
N ASP A 74 -8.49 -11.64 1.08
CA ASP A 74 -9.60 -12.31 1.79
C ASP A 74 -9.81 -11.67 3.18
N SER A 75 -11.05 -11.31 3.49
CA SER A 75 -11.45 -10.62 4.73
C SER A 75 -12.49 -11.43 5.52
N THR A 76 -12.57 -12.73 5.26
CA THR A 76 -13.39 -13.67 6.05
C THR A 76 -12.77 -13.91 7.42
N THR A 77 -13.53 -14.57 8.31
CA THR A 77 -13.09 -14.94 9.66
C THR A 77 -12.29 -16.24 9.70
N ALA A 78 -11.74 -16.69 8.56
CA ALA A 78 -10.97 -17.92 8.47
C ALA A 78 -9.59 -17.79 9.12
N VAL A 79 -8.99 -18.93 9.51
CA VAL A 79 -7.62 -18.94 10.05
C VAL A 79 -6.64 -18.57 8.95
N ALA A 80 -5.88 -17.50 9.17
CA ALA A 80 -4.79 -17.07 8.31
C ALA A 80 -3.64 -18.10 8.38
N THR A 81 -3.17 -18.55 7.23
CA THR A 81 -1.94 -19.35 7.11
C THR A 81 -0.72 -18.44 7.10
N ASP A 82 0.45 -18.98 7.41
CA ASP A 82 1.71 -18.23 7.31
C ASP A 82 1.94 -17.68 5.90
N GLU A 83 1.58 -18.45 4.87
CA GLU A 83 1.66 -18.03 3.47
C GLU A 83 0.73 -16.84 3.18
N PHE A 84 -0.50 -16.83 3.71
CA PHE A 84 -1.40 -15.68 3.59
C PHE A 84 -0.81 -14.43 4.25
N VAL A 85 -0.20 -14.56 5.42
CA VAL A 85 0.43 -13.43 6.13
C VAL A 85 1.64 -12.90 5.37
N GLN A 86 2.48 -13.77 4.80
CA GLN A 86 3.61 -13.36 3.97
C GLN A 86 3.17 -12.63 2.70
N ILE A 87 2.10 -13.09 2.05
CA ILE A 87 1.52 -12.41 0.87
C ILE A 87 0.94 -11.05 1.26
N ALA A 88 0.22 -10.95 2.37
CA ALA A 88 -0.39 -9.70 2.82
C ALA A 88 0.66 -8.65 3.25
N THR A 89 1.83 -9.07 3.73
CA THR A 89 2.87 -8.15 4.23
C THR A 89 3.98 -7.84 3.24
N GLY A 90 4.28 -8.74 2.30
CA GLY A 90 5.37 -8.60 1.36
C GLY A 90 5.14 -9.25 -0.01
N GLY A 91 3.92 -9.72 -0.30
CA GLY A 91 3.55 -10.26 -1.60
C GLY A 91 3.64 -9.21 -2.71
N ILE A 92 3.99 -9.67 -3.91
CA ILE A 92 4.11 -8.84 -5.11
C ILE A 92 3.08 -9.31 -6.16
N ALA A 93 2.15 -8.43 -6.48
CA ALA A 93 1.23 -8.60 -7.59
C ALA A 93 1.77 -7.88 -8.84
N THR A 94 1.91 -8.59 -9.95
CA THR A 94 2.21 -7.98 -11.25
C THR A 94 0.93 -7.85 -12.05
N VAL A 95 0.62 -6.64 -12.49
CA VAL A 95 -0.59 -6.32 -13.27
C VAL A 95 -0.16 -5.72 -14.60
N ASP A 96 -0.45 -6.44 -15.68
CA ASP A 96 -0.28 -5.93 -17.04
C ASP A 96 -1.43 -4.98 -17.37
N LEU A 97 -1.08 -3.74 -17.70
CA LEU A 97 -2.02 -2.70 -18.10
C LEU A 97 -1.91 -2.36 -19.59
N THR A 98 -1.30 -3.26 -20.38
CA THR A 98 -1.24 -3.10 -21.84
C THR A 98 -2.65 -2.95 -22.40
N GLY A 99 -2.88 -1.85 -23.11
CA GLY A 99 -4.19 -1.48 -23.63
C GLY A 99 -4.48 -0.04 -23.30
N GLY A 100 -5.77 0.32 -23.31
CA GLY A 100 -6.15 1.70 -23.10
C GLY A 100 -7.47 1.98 -22.42
N GLY A 101 -7.75 1.26 -21.35
CA GLY A 101 -8.90 1.53 -20.50
C GLY A 101 -8.50 1.67 -19.04
N ASP A 102 -9.35 2.33 -18.26
CA ASP A 102 -9.27 2.29 -16.80
C ASP A 102 -9.45 0.83 -16.31
N VAL A 103 -8.66 0.43 -15.33
CA VAL A 103 -8.61 -0.95 -14.83
C VAL A 103 -9.01 -0.97 -13.36
N SER A 104 -10.04 -1.72 -13.02
CA SER A 104 -10.37 -2.03 -11.62
C SER A 104 -9.58 -3.24 -11.16
N LEU A 105 -8.79 -3.08 -10.08
CA LEU A 105 -7.97 -4.18 -9.58
C LEU A 105 -8.83 -5.30 -9.00
N LEU A 106 -8.43 -6.52 -9.30
CA LEU A 106 -8.99 -7.74 -8.70
C LEU A 106 -8.43 -7.96 -7.30
N GLN A 107 -9.18 -8.69 -6.48
CA GLN A 107 -8.84 -8.98 -5.08
C GLN A 107 -7.47 -9.59 -4.87
N GLU A 108 -7.09 -10.51 -5.75
CA GLU A 108 -5.77 -11.15 -5.71
C GLU A 108 -4.59 -10.23 -6.04
N ALA A 109 -4.85 -9.07 -6.64
CA ALA A 109 -3.84 -8.04 -6.91
C ALA A 109 -3.80 -6.99 -5.79
N TRP A 110 -4.94 -6.39 -5.43
CA TRP A 110 -4.96 -5.37 -4.37
C TRP A 110 -4.78 -5.96 -2.96
N GLY A 111 -4.97 -7.25 -2.78
CA GLY A 111 -4.72 -7.92 -1.50
C GLY A 111 -3.24 -8.12 -1.16
N GLN A 112 -2.31 -7.78 -2.07
CA GLN A 112 -0.87 -7.90 -1.87
C GLN A 112 -0.26 -6.56 -1.47
N ALA A 113 0.84 -6.60 -0.71
CA ALA A 113 1.51 -5.39 -0.21
C ALA A 113 2.13 -4.52 -1.32
N ILE A 114 2.63 -5.17 -2.38
CA ILE A 114 3.34 -4.51 -3.48
C ILE A 114 2.59 -4.80 -4.78
N ILE A 115 2.36 -3.77 -5.59
CA ILE A 115 1.72 -3.89 -6.90
C ILE A 115 2.63 -3.28 -7.95
N VAL A 116 3.01 -4.08 -8.94
CA VAL A 116 3.86 -3.70 -10.06
C VAL A 116 3.02 -3.61 -11.32
N PHE A 117 2.98 -2.42 -11.92
CA PHE A 117 2.32 -2.20 -13.20
C PHE A 117 3.32 -2.36 -14.33
N THR A 118 3.00 -3.19 -15.31
CA THR A 118 3.85 -3.50 -16.47
C THR A 118 3.08 -3.34 -17.77
N GLY A 119 3.80 -3.10 -18.87
CA GLY A 119 3.22 -3.01 -20.21
C GLY A 119 3.50 -1.67 -20.91
N VAL A 120 2.75 -1.41 -21.98
CA VAL A 120 2.81 -0.16 -22.74
C VAL A 120 1.47 0.57 -22.61
N LEU A 121 1.50 1.81 -22.14
CA LEU A 121 0.32 2.67 -22.10
C LEU A 121 -0.02 3.16 -23.51
N ALA A 122 -1.27 2.98 -23.94
CA ALA A 122 -1.77 3.51 -25.20
C ALA A 122 -2.56 4.83 -25.05
N ASN A 123 -2.90 5.21 -23.81
CA ASN A 123 -3.59 6.42 -23.41
C ASN A 123 -3.39 6.65 -21.90
N ASN A 124 -3.90 7.77 -21.39
CA ASN A 124 -3.97 8.01 -19.95
C ASN A 124 -5.00 7.07 -19.33
N ILE A 125 -4.61 6.30 -18.33
CA ILE A 125 -5.49 5.33 -17.65
C ILE A 125 -5.47 5.54 -16.15
N ASN A 126 -6.57 5.15 -15.51
CA ASN A 126 -6.69 5.06 -14.06
C ASN A 126 -6.78 3.60 -13.62
N VAL A 127 -5.95 3.24 -12.66
CA VAL A 127 -6.10 2.03 -11.87
C VAL A 127 -7.00 2.34 -10.67
N ILE A 128 -8.10 1.60 -10.58
CA ILE A 128 -9.11 1.76 -9.54
C ILE A 128 -8.87 0.71 -8.45
N VAL A 129 -8.47 1.17 -7.28
CA VAL A 129 -8.32 0.36 -6.05
C VAL A 129 -9.60 0.42 -5.21
N PRO A 130 -9.86 -0.57 -4.33
CA PRO A 130 -11.02 -0.53 -3.46
C PRO A 130 -11.01 0.68 -2.52
N ALA A 131 -12.20 1.23 -2.24
CA ALA A 131 -12.44 2.29 -1.28
C ALA A 131 -12.39 1.76 0.17
N LYS A 132 -11.25 1.20 0.57
CA LYS A 132 -10.98 0.65 1.91
C LYS A 132 -9.71 1.26 2.48
N ALA A 133 -9.68 1.45 3.79
CA ALA A 133 -8.49 1.91 4.49
C ALA A 133 -7.40 0.82 4.39
N ASP A 134 -6.36 1.10 3.61
CA ASP A 134 -5.29 0.15 3.30
C ASP A 134 -4.06 0.89 2.78
N GLN A 135 -2.94 0.19 2.57
CA GLN A 135 -1.71 0.75 2.06
C GLN A 135 -1.04 -0.17 1.04
N TRP A 136 -0.38 0.43 0.06
CA TRP A 136 0.33 -0.30 -0.99
C TRP A 136 1.63 0.38 -1.36
N VAL A 137 2.63 -0.42 -1.73
CA VAL A 137 3.76 0.06 -2.50
C VAL A 137 3.45 -0.18 -3.97
N ILE A 138 3.32 0.90 -4.72
CA ILE A 138 3.06 0.88 -6.16
C ILE A 138 4.37 1.09 -6.90
N VAL A 139 4.64 0.23 -7.88
CA VAL A 139 5.77 0.35 -8.79
C VAL A 139 5.25 0.50 -10.21
N ASN A 140 5.52 1.64 -10.83
CA ASN A 140 5.14 1.88 -12.22
C ASN A 140 6.31 1.52 -13.15
N GLN A 141 6.28 0.33 -13.76
CA GLN A 141 7.22 -0.08 -14.82
C GLN A 141 6.58 0.02 -16.22
N MET A 142 5.52 0.81 -16.36
CA MET A 142 4.91 1.07 -17.65
C MET A 142 5.88 1.85 -18.55
N THR A 143 5.69 1.68 -19.85
CA THR A 143 6.34 2.47 -20.90
C THR A 143 5.30 3.21 -21.74
N GLY A 144 5.71 4.21 -22.51
CA GLY A 144 4.81 5.02 -23.37
C GLY A 144 4.75 6.48 -22.94
N ALA A 145 4.04 7.34 -23.69
CA ALA A 145 4.01 8.79 -23.42
C ALA A 145 2.87 9.25 -22.50
N PHE A 146 2.19 8.32 -21.82
CA PHE A 146 0.94 8.58 -21.12
C PHE A 146 1.05 8.45 -19.60
N SER A 147 0.08 9.01 -18.88
CA SER A 147 0.04 8.99 -17.42
C SER A 147 -0.73 7.79 -16.86
N LEU A 148 -0.25 7.28 -15.73
CA LEU A 148 -0.91 6.26 -14.92
C LEU A 148 -1.43 6.90 -13.63
N GLY A 149 -2.75 7.02 -13.51
CA GLY A 149 -3.42 7.43 -12.29
C GLY A 149 -3.76 6.23 -11.40
N VAL A 150 -3.66 6.38 -10.09
CA VAL A 150 -4.18 5.43 -9.10
C VAL A 150 -5.22 6.16 -8.26
N LYS A 151 -6.44 5.62 -8.18
CA LYS A 151 -7.56 6.22 -7.43
C LYS A 151 -8.49 5.17 -6.86
N THR A 152 -9.33 5.57 -5.92
CA THR A 152 -10.58 4.83 -5.64
C THR A 152 -11.66 5.25 -6.65
N LEU A 153 -12.84 4.63 -6.61
CA LEU A 153 -13.96 5.01 -7.48
C LEU A 153 -14.34 6.50 -7.36
N ALA A 154 -14.33 7.05 -6.14
CA ALA A 154 -14.74 8.42 -5.85
C ALA A 154 -13.57 9.42 -5.72
N GLY A 155 -12.35 8.92 -5.46
CA GLY A 155 -11.17 9.75 -5.20
C GLY A 155 -10.57 10.40 -6.45
N ALA A 156 -9.77 11.44 -6.22
CA ALA A 156 -8.90 12.00 -7.26
C ALA A 156 -7.72 11.04 -7.57
N PRO A 157 -7.22 11.02 -8.81
CA PRO A 157 -6.06 10.21 -9.16
C PRO A 157 -4.78 10.79 -8.58
N PHE A 158 -4.01 9.92 -7.92
CA PHE A 158 -2.59 10.12 -7.71
C PHE A 158 -1.85 9.64 -8.97
N TYR A 159 -1.08 10.50 -9.62
CA TYR A 159 -0.33 10.12 -10.82
C TYR A 159 1.03 9.53 -10.45
N ALA A 160 1.20 8.23 -10.67
CA ALA A 160 2.48 7.55 -10.48
C ALA A 160 3.36 7.74 -11.71
N LEU A 161 4.51 8.39 -11.56
CA LEU A 161 5.46 8.58 -12.66
C LEU A 161 6.05 7.25 -13.14
N GLN A 162 6.31 7.15 -14.43
CA GLN A 162 6.92 5.96 -15.03
C GLN A 162 8.33 5.73 -14.49
N GLY A 163 8.67 4.46 -14.25
CA GLY A 163 9.94 4.03 -13.67
C GLY A 163 10.07 4.29 -12.17
N GLN A 164 9.04 4.84 -11.50
CA GLN A 164 9.10 5.20 -10.08
C GLN A 164 8.29 4.26 -9.19
N SER A 165 8.63 4.29 -7.89
CA SER A 165 7.93 3.56 -6.83
C SER A 165 7.39 4.52 -5.78
N TYR A 166 6.16 4.30 -5.33
CA TYR A 166 5.48 5.14 -4.35
C TYR A 166 4.84 4.28 -3.26
N HIS A 167 5.02 4.67 -1.99
CA HIS A 167 4.20 4.15 -0.90
C HIS A 167 2.95 5.02 -0.80
N LEU A 168 1.79 4.43 -1.08
CA LEU A 168 0.49 5.07 -1.08
C LEU A 168 -0.39 4.51 0.05
N ILE A 169 -1.21 5.38 0.62
CA ILE A 169 -2.20 5.06 1.64
C ILE A 169 -3.57 5.44 1.09
N CYS A 170 -4.55 4.58 1.30
CA CYS A 170 -5.96 4.86 1.07
C CYS A 170 -6.64 5.20 2.38
N ASP A 171 -7.32 6.35 2.45
CA ASP A 171 -8.12 6.76 3.61
C ASP A 171 -9.58 6.23 3.55
N GLY A 172 -9.87 5.36 2.58
CA GLY A 172 -11.22 4.91 2.23
C GLY A 172 -11.89 5.74 1.12
N THR A 173 -11.33 6.90 0.75
CA THR A 173 -11.84 7.76 -0.34
C THR A 173 -10.73 8.19 -1.29
N ASN A 174 -9.61 8.69 -0.79
CA ASN A 174 -8.51 9.23 -1.58
C ASN A 174 -7.28 8.34 -1.48
N ILE A 175 -6.46 8.38 -2.54
CA ILE A 175 -5.14 7.78 -2.56
C ILE A 175 -4.12 8.90 -2.34
N LEU A 176 -3.35 8.76 -1.27
CA LEU A 176 -2.42 9.76 -0.77
C LEU A 176 -1.02 9.16 -0.65
N PRO A 177 0.06 9.92 -0.88
CA PRO A 177 1.39 9.43 -0.56
C PRO A 177 1.54 9.25 0.96
N ALA A 178 2.26 8.21 1.37
CA ALA A 178 2.51 7.90 2.79
C ALA A 178 3.38 8.97 3.47
N ASN A 179 4.23 9.64 2.70
CA ASN A 179 4.97 10.82 3.13
C ASN A 179 4.31 12.08 2.57
N SER A 180 3.96 13.00 3.46
CA SER A 180 3.52 14.35 3.08
C SER A 180 4.67 15.34 2.95
N ASP A 181 5.93 14.90 3.13
CA ASP A 181 7.12 15.75 2.99
C ASP A 181 7.57 15.78 1.52
N PRO A 182 7.44 16.93 0.83
CA PRO A 182 7.84 17.07 -0.57
C PRO A 182 9.36 17.03 -0.79
N ARG A 183 10.19 16.75 0.22
CA ARG A 183 11.65 16.63 0.10
C ARG A 183 12.17 15.19 0.00
N ILE A 184 11.31 14.20 0.24
CA ILE A 184 11.73 12.80 0.50
C ILE A 184 11.35 11.83 -0.64
N MET A 185 10.56 12.23 -1.63
CA MET A 185 10.24 11.35 -2.76
C MET A 185 11.34 11.42 -3.82
N PRO A 186 11.95 10.32 -4.29
CA PRO A 186 12.82 10.35 -5.47
C PRO A 186 11.99 10.85 -6.68
N GLY A 187 12.42 11.95 -7.30
CA GLY A 187 11.60 12.72 -8.25
C GLY A 187 10.99 14.01 -7.66
N SER A 188 11.04 14.20 -6.34
CA SER A 188 10.83 15.50 -5.70
C SER A 188 12.11 16.35 -5.76
N ASN A 189 12.59 16.58 -6.97
CA ASN A 189 13.35 17.79 -7.28
C ASN A 189 12.37 18.95 -7.55
N SER A 190 11.21 18.98 -6.88
CA SER A 190 10.00 19.61 -7.43
C SER A 190 10.02 21.13 -7.33
N SER A 191 10.88 21.75 -8.14
CA SER A 191 10.42 22.86 -8.95
C SER A 191 9.13 22.46 -9.65
N ALA A 192 8.02 23.15 -9.39
CA ALA A 192 6.83 23.00 -10.21
C ALA A 192 7.04 23.76 -11.51
N TYR A 193 6.89 23.09 -12.66
CA TYR A 193 6.95 23.73 -13.97
C TYR A 193 5.69 24.58 -14.20
N VAL A 194 5.86 25.84 -14.60
CA VAL A 194 4.81 26.84 -14.77
C VAL A 194 5.00 27.58 -16.09
N ASN A 195 4.02 27.48 -16.99
CA ASN A 195 3.99 28.18 -18.28
C ASN A 195 2.71 29.01 -18.48
N SER A 196 1.98 29.28 -17.41
CA SER A 196 0.72 30.02 -17.40
C SER A 196 0.48 30.67 -16.03
N PRO A 197 -0.46 31.62 -15.89
CA PRO A 197 -0.72 32.31 -14.62
C PRO A 197 -0.95 31.36 -13.45
N ILE A 198 -0.33 31.64 -12.29
CA ILE A 198 -0.38 30.79 -11.10
C ILE A 198 -0.44 31.60 -9.80
N VAL A 199 -1.12 31.07 -8.79
CA VAL A 199 -1.01 31.51 -7.39
C VAL A 199 -0.01 30.61 -6.67
N LEU A 200 1.06 31.20 -6.17
CA LEU A 200 2.16 30.45 -5.56
C LEU A 200 1.81 29.94 -4.16
N VAL A 201 2.53 28.90 -3.74
CA VAL A 201 2.66 28.41 -2.36
C VAL A 201 4.14 28.25 -2.02
N ALA A 202 4.50 27.84 -0.79
CA ALA A 202 5.91 27.61 -0.45
C ALA A 202 6.49 26.46 -1.31
N GLY A 203 7.62 26.70 -1.98
CA GLY A 203 8.22 25.73 -2.89
C GLY A 203 9.22 26.35 -3.88
N THR A 204 9.69 25.53 -4.81
CA THR A 204 10.49 25.98 -5.96
C THR A 204 9.62 25.90 -7.21
N TYR A 205 9.84 26.79 -8.18
CA TYR A 205 9.10 26.83 -9.44
C TYR A 205 10.03 27.11 -10.61
N ASP A 206 9.89 26.31 -11.66
CA ASP A 206 10.54 26.53 -12.95
C ASP A 206 9.56 27.31 -13.83
N ILE A 207 9.85 28.59 -14.04
CA ILE A 207 8.96 29.48 -14.78
C ILE A 207 9.43 29.53 -16.23
N ASP A 208 8.53 29.16 -17.13
CA ASP A 208 8.76 29.18 -18.57
C ASP A 208 7.85 30.22 -19.23
N THR A 209 8.45 31.33 -19.63
CA THR A 209 7.74 32.42 -20.31
C THR A 209 7.84 32.36 -21.82
N ALA A 210 8.40 31.31 -22.44
CA ALA A 210 8.66 31.25 -23.89
C ALA A 210 7.42 31.48 -24.78
N ALA A 211 6.22 31.16 -24.26
CA ALA A 211 4.93 31.39 -24.93
C ALA A 211 4.35 32.81 -24.75
N GLY A 212 5.02 33.67 -23.97
CA GLY A 212 4.60 35.02 -23.62
C GLY A 212 4.67 35.29 -22.11
N ALA A 213 4.85 36.56 -21.75
CA ALA A 213 4.85 37.00 -20.36
C ALA A 213 3.47 36.80 -19.70
N PHE A 214 3.47 36.34 -18.45
CA PHE A 214 2.24 36.15 -17.66
C PHE A 214 2.42 36.61 -16.20
N PRO A 215 1.31 36.90 -15.50
CA PRO A 215 1.35 37.23 -14.08
C PRO A 215 1.51 36.01 -13.18
N ILE A 216 2.25 36.19 -12.09
CA ILE A 216 2.45 35.21 -11.04
C ILE A 216 2.02 35.85 -9.72
N ASP A 217 1.04 35.28 -9.03
CA ASP A 217 0.47 35.86 -7.81
C ASP A 217 1.11 35.25 -6.55
N LEU A 218 1.51 36.10 -5.61
CA LEU A 218 2.00 35.65 -4.30
C LEU A 218 0.87 34.99 -3.46
N PRO A 219 1.20 34.08 -2.52
CA PRO A 219 0.20 33.36 -1.75
C PRO A 219 -0.74 34.32 -0.99
N PRO A 220 -2.08 34.17 -1.02
CA PRO A 220 -3.00 35.15 -0.43
C PRO A 220 -2.88 35.29 1.10
N ASN A 221 -2.45 34.22 1.80
CA ASN A 221 -2.31 34.19 3.25
C ASN A 221 -0.93 33.65 3.66
N PRO A 222 0.17 34.39 3.45
CA PRO A 222 1.50 33.91 3.74
C PRO A 222 1.74 33.88 5.26
N LYS A 223 2.39 32.83 5.75
CA LYS A 223 2.86 32.75 7.14
C LYS A 223 4.29 33.28 7.21
N ARG A 224 4.70 33.82 8.37
CA ARG A 224 6.11 34.19 8.59
C ARG A 224 6.99 32.96 8.31
N GLY A 225 8.00 33.13 7.45
CA GLY A 225 8.90 32.07 7.02
C GLY A 225 8.49 31.34 5.73
N THR A 226 7.36 31.68 5.10
CA THR A 226 7.06 31.22 3.74
C THR A 226 8.20 31.62 2.81
N CYS A 227 8.79 30.66 2.10
CA CYS A 227 9.89 30.85 1.16
C CYS A 227 9.49 30.27 -0.19
N ILE A 228 9.77 31.01 -1.25
CA ILE A 228 9.49 30.64 -2.63
C ILE A 228 10.76 30.86 -3.45
N THR A 229 11.12 29.91 -4.30
CA THR A 229 12.24 30.03 -5.23
C THR A 229 11.71 29.99 -6.65
N LEU A 230 12.11 30.95 -7.47
CA LEU A 230 11.75 31.01 -8.88
C LEU A 230 13.03 30.81 -9.71
N VAL A 231 12.95 29.96 -10.71
CA VAL A 231 14.03 29.59 -11.62
C VAL A 231 13.61 29.96 -13.04
N ASP A 232 14.42 30.78 -13.73
CA ASP A 232 14.26 31.00 -15.17
C ASP A 232 14.86 29.82 -15.94
N THR A 233 14.01 28.85 -16.27
CA THR A 233 14.43 27.68 -17.07
C THR A 233 14.36 27.91 -18.57
N SER A 234 13.61 28.94 -18.98
CA SER A 234 13.40 29.28 -20.38
C SER A 234 14.45 30.24 -20.94
N CYS A 235 15.22 30.91 -20.07
CA CYS A 235 16.12 32.01 -20.42
C CYS A 235 15.40 33.13 -21.19
N THR A 236 14.10 33.37 -20.93
CA THR A 236 13.29 34.33 -21.69
C THR A 236 12.83 35.53 -20.87
N TRP A 237 13.18 35.65 -19.58
CA TRP A 237 12.67 36.72 -18.72
C TRP A 237 13.06 38.14 -19.15
N GLY A 238 14.10 38.34 -19.95
CA GLY A 238 14.53 39.66 -20.45
C GLY A 238 13.76 40.11 -21.70
N THR A 239 13.16 39.15 -22.42
CA THR A 239 12.32 39.40 -23.60
C THR A 239 10.82 39.25 -23.29
N GLN A 240 10.47 38.36 -22.36
CA GLN A 240 9.10 37.99 -21.97
C GLN A 240 8.97 38.00 -20.43
N SER A 241 9.23 39.16 -19.83
CA SER A 241 9.30 39.35 -18.38
C SER A 241 7.99 39.02 -17.64
N PRO A 242 7.96 38.00 -16.77
CA PRO A 242 6.80 37.76 -15.92
C PRO A 242 6.66 38.87 -14.86
N THR A 243 5.43 39.07 -14.39
CA THR A 243 5.12 40.04 -13.33
C THR A 243 4.74 39.30 -12.06
N LEU A 244 5.52 39.47 -10.99
CA LEU A 244 5.20 38.97 -9.65
C LEU A 244 4.26 39.95 -8.95
N ARG A 245 3.00 39.57 -8.87
CA ARG A 245 1.91 40.36 -8.28
C ARG A 245 1.84 40.21 -6.78
N ARG A 246 1.59 41.34 -6.11
CA ARG A 246 1.44 41.40 -4.66
C ARG A 246 0.14 40.75 -4.21
N ASN A 247 0.18 40.18 -3.01
CA ASN A 247 -0.95 39.63 -2.28
C ASN A 247 -1.52 40.62 -1.25
N GLY A 248 -1.45 41.93 -1.54
CA GLY A 248 -1.76 43.00 -0.58
C GLY A 248 -0.69 43.22 0.50
N LYS A 249 0.47 42.54 0.43
CA LYS A 249 1.68 42.85 1.20
C LYS A 249 2.73 43.49 0.30
N THR A 250 3.65 44.24 0.90
CA THR A 250 4.75 44.89 0.17
C THR A 250 5.83 43.90 -0.25
N ILE A 251 6.53 44.19 -1.35
CA ILE A 251 7.74 43.50 -1.79
C ILE A 251 8.91 44.45 -1.54
N MET A 252 9.88 44.04 -0.74
CA MET A 252 11.03 44.89 -0.36
C MET A 252 10.64 46.25 0.27
N ASN A 253 9.53 46.29 1.02
CA ASN A 253 8.87 47.52 1.55
C ASN A 253 8.26 48.45 0.49
N ILE A 254 8.10 48.00 -0.76
CA ILE A 254 7.50 48.77 -1.85
C ILE A 254 6.07 48.25 -2.11
N ASP A 255 5.14 49.16 -2.36
CA ASP A 255 3.72 48.87 -2.62
C ASP A 255 3.43 48.75 -4.12
N GLU A 256 4.30 48.06 -4.86
CA GLU A 256 4.20 47.88 -6.32
C GLU A 256 4.52 46.43 -6.70
N ASP A 257 3.91 45.95 -7.78
CA ASP A 257 4.21 44.63 -8.34
C ASP A 257 5.64 44.60 -8.91
N MET A 258 6.29 43.44 -8.84
CA MET A 258 7.69 43.30 -9.28
C MET A 258 7.73 42.74 -10.70
N LEU A 259 8.24 43.52 -11.65
CA LEU A 259 8.61 43.02 -12.97
C LEU A 259 9.94 42.26 -12.87
N ILE A 260 9.99 41.04 -13.40
CA ILE A 260 11.19 40.21 -13.38
C ILE A 260 11.78 40.19 -14.79
N ASN A 261 12.76 41.05 -15.05
CA ASN A 261 13.29 41.31 -16.40
C ASN A 261 14.76 40.92 -16.59
N VAL A 262 15.29 40.05 -15.73
CA VAL A 262 16.67 39.56 -15.80
C VAL A 262 16.62 38.10 -16.21
N GLU A 263 17.38 37.71 -17.22
CA GLU A 263 17.45 36.35 -17.75
C GLU A 263 18.45 35.49 -16.99
N ASP A 264 18.26 34.16 -17.04
CA ASP A 264 19.21 33.16 -16.53
C ASP A 264 19.51 33.36 -15.03
N ILE A 265 18.47 33.67 -14.26
CA ILE A 265 18.57 33.82 -12.82
C ILE A 265 17.69 32.82 -12.07
N THR A 266 18.17 32.47 -10.89
CA THR A 266 17.36 31.87 -9.84
C THR A 266 17.38 32.80 -8.65
N PHE A 267 16.22 33.11 -8.10
CA PHE A 267 16.15 33.88 -6.87
C PHE A 267 15.08 33.34 -5.94
N SER A 268 15.31 33.56 -4.65
CA SER A 268 14.36 33.19 -3.61
C SER A 268 13.78 34.43 -2.94
N ILE A 269 12.51 34.37 -2.60
CA ILE A 269 11.79 35.39 -1.84
C ILE A 269 11.17 34.75 -0.60
N TRP A 270 11.19 35.45 0.52
CA TRP A 270 10.61 34.96 1.77
C TRP A 270 9.77 36.03 2.48
N PHE A 271 8.76 35.59 3.21
CA PHE A 271 7.87 36.48 3.95
C PHE A 271 8.32 36.62 5.41
N ASN A 272 8.65 37.84 5.85
CA ASN A 272 9.15 38.08 7.20
C ASN A 272 8.04 38.22 8.28
N GLY A 273 6.77 38.16 7.87
CA GLY A 273 5.59 38.43 8.70
C GLY A 273 4.88 39.75 8.36
N SER A 274 5.51 40.62 7.57
CA SER A 274 4.96 41.92 7.17
C SER A 274 5.19 42.25 5.68
N THR A 275 6.40 42.00 5.18
CA THR A 275 6.83 42.24 3.79
C THR A 275 7.52 41.00 3.23
N TRP A 276 7.49 40.87 1.92
CA TRP A 276 8.33 39.94 1.19
C TRP A 276 9.75 40.50 1.04
N ARG A 277 10.76 39.63 1.12
CA ARG A 277 12.19 39.97 1.03
C ARG A 277 12.90 39.00 0.09
N LEU A 278 13.73 39.53 -0.79
CA LEU A 278 14.66 38.73 -1.57
C LEU A 278 15.73 38.14 -0.65
N LYS A 279 16.18 36.94 -0.95
CA LYS A 279 17.21 36.20 -0.23
C LYS A 279 18.47 36.06 -1.08
#